data_AF-A0A2H3D5Q1-F1
#
_entry.id   AF-A0A2H3D5Q1-F1
#
_cell.length_a   1.000
_cell.length_b   1.000
_cell.length_c   1.000
_cell.angle_alpha   90.00
_cell.angle_beta   90.00
_cell.angle_gamma   90.00
#
_symmetry.space_group_name_H-M   'P 1'
#
loop_
_entity.id
_entity.type
_entity.pdbx_description
1 polymer ?
#
loop_
_entity_poly.entity_id
_entity_poly.type
_entity_poly.pdbx_seq_one_letter_code
_entity_poly.pdbx_strand_id
1 'polypeptide(L)'
;MDAVQLQQNVGRYDGTDTDEYSGLCIESGFVQGLAEGGEEGWLREGKLIVKDETFEIVAAHNYPIPEGTYTLLGSRPLSPSRQVQEQYWVAGKRLPDNKFQKLSVFQMNDLEEVERLKDLCNENPSRTILV
;
A
#
# COMPACT_ATOMS: atom_id res chain seq x y z
N MET A 1 15.20 -25.94 -1.54
CA MET A 1 15.45 -24.50 -1.78
C MET A 1 14.40 -24.10 -2.79
N ASP A 2 13.21 -23.81 -2.31
CA ASP A 2 12.04 -23.62 -3.16
C ASP A 2 11.77 -22.14 -3.31
N ALA A 3 11.83 -21.67 -4.56
CA ALA A 3 11.50 -20.31 -4.92
C ALA A 3 10.00 -20.09 -4.68
N VAL A 4 9.69 -19.18 -3.75
CA VAL A 4 8.31 -18.73 -3.52
C VAL A 4 7.94 -17.83 -4.69
N GLN A 5 7.14 -18.38 -5.60
CA GLN A 5 6.62 -17.65 -6.75
C GLN A 5 5.41 -16.83 -6.30
N LEU A 6 5.63 -15.51 -6.17
CA LEU A 6 4.56 -14.54 -5.93
C LEU A 6 3.62 -14.56 -7.15
N GLN A 7 2.48 -15.24 -7.05
CA GLN A 7 1.40 -15.10 -8.04
C GLN A 7 0.70 -13.76 -7.82
N GLN A 8 1.35 -12.68 -8.31
CA GLN A 8 0.65 -11.45 -8.64
C GLN A 8 -0.25 -11.76 -9.84
N ASN A 9 -1.55 -11.67 -9.65
CA ASN A 9 -2.51 -11.89 -10.73
C ASN A 9 -2.58 -10.60 -11.59
N VAL A 10 -1.49 -10.33 -12.30
CA VAL A 10 -1.41 -9.35 -13.38
C VAL A 10 -2.07 -10.00 -14.59
N GLY A 11 -3.32 -9.66 -14.85
CA GLY A 11 -4.02 -10.09 -16.05
C GLY A 11 -3.58 -9.22 -17.22
N ARG A 12 -2.85 -9.78 -18.20
CA ARG A 12 -2.70 -9.14 -19.51
C ARG A 12 -4.04 -9.16 -20.24
N TYR A 13 -4.70 -8.03 -20.35
CA TYR A 13 -5.82 -7.87 -21.28
C TYR A 13 -5.27 -7.45 -22.65
N ASP A 14 -5.74 -8.18 -23.65
CA ASP A 14 -5.64 -7.94 -25.10
C ASP A 14 -5.53 -6.45 -25.49
N GLY A 15 -4.36 -6.07 -26.03
CA GLY A 15 -4.19 -4.89 -26.88
C GLY A 15 -3.48 -3.67 -26.29
N THR A 16 -3.31 -3.57 -24.96
CA THR A 16 -2.60 -2.45 -24.31
C THR A 16 -1.60 -2.96 -23.27
N ASP A 17 -0.34 -2.53 -23.35
CA ASP A 17 0.74 -2.85 -22.41
C ASP A 17 0.56 -2.12 -21.07
N THR A 18 -0.58 -2.35 -20.41
CA THR A 18 -1.04 -1.55 -19.28
C THR A 18 -1.43 -2.45 -18.12
N ASP A 19 -0.70 -2.32 -17.01
CA ASP A 19 -0.97 -3.06 -15.78
C ASP A 19 -2.12 -2.39 -14.99
N GLU A 20 -3.18 -3.14 -14.71
CA GLU A 20 -4.35 -2.65 -13.98
C GLU A 20 -4.44 -3.23 -12.56
N TYR A 21 -4.76 -2.36 -11.59
CA TYR A 21 -4.99 -2.71 -10.19
C TYR A 21 -6.45 -2.47 -9.79
N SER A 22 -7.06 -3.48 -9.14
CA SER A 22 -8.47 -3.51 -8.70
C SER A 22 -8.61 -4.05 -7.27
N GLY A 23 -7.93 -3.42 -6.31
CA GLY A 23 -8.00 -3.80 -4.89
C GLY A 23 -8.26 -2.60 -3.98
N LEU A 24 -7.83 -2.72 -2.72
CA LEU A 24 -8.00 -1.70 -1.69
C LEU A 24 -7.34 -0.38 -2.13
N CYS A 25 -8.11 0.70 -2.12
CA CYS A 25 -7.63 2.02 -2.52
C CYS A 25 -8.11 3.08 -1.53
N ILE A 26 -7.18 3.93 -1.10
CA ILE A 26 -7.43 5.14 -0.33
C ILE A 26 -6.87 6.30 -1.13
N GLU A 27 -7.75 7.21 -1.58
CA GLU A 27 -7.32 8.31 -2.44
C GLU A 27 -6.45 9.34 -1.71
N SER A 28 -6.65 9.49 -0.40
CA SER A 28 -5.96 10.48 0.43
C SER A 28 -5.68 9.93 1.83
N GLY A 29 -4.41 9.59 2.08
CA GLY A 29 -3.89 9.30 3.41
C GLY A 29 -2.64 10.12 3.69
N PHE A 30 -2.58 10.80 4.84
CA PHE A 30 -1.43 11.60 5.24
C PHE A 30 -0.43 10.74 6.01
N VAL A 31 0.80 10.66 5.50
CA VAL A 31 1.91 9.90 6.09
C VAL A 31 2.85 10.87 6.81
N GLN A 32 3.28 10.52 8.02
CA GLN A 32 4.27 11.27 8.80
C GLN A 32 5.20 10.33 9.60
N GLY A 33 6.35 10.85 10.04
CA GLY A 33 7.32 10.09 10.84
C GLY A 33 8.26 9.17 10.03
N LEU A 34 8.08 9.06 8.71
CA LEU A 34 8.95 8.25 7.83
C LEU A 34 9.88 9.09 6.94
N ALA A 35 9.96 10.40 7.17
CA ALA A 35 10.70 11.34 6.31
C ALA A 35 12.22 11.25 6.45
N GLU A 36 12.71 10.74 7.58
CA GLU A 36 14.13 10.49 7.80
C GLU A 36 14.50 9.09 7.29
N GLY A 37 15.70 8.97 6.71
CA GLY A 37 16.23 7.67 6.29
C GLY A 37 16.47 6.74 7.48
N GLY A 38 16.47 5.43 7.21
CA GLY A 38 16.65 4.40 8.23
C GLY A 38 18.09 3.92 8.35
N GLU A 39 18.45 3.46 9.55
CA GLU A 39 19.63 2.60 9.70
C GLU A 39 19.35 1.22 9.10
N GLU A 40 20.37 0.63 8.47
CA GLU A 40 20.22 -0.67 7.83
C GLU A 40 19.81 -1.75 8.84
N GLY A 41 18.74 -2.47 8.52
CA GLY A 41 18.21 -3.56 9.35
C GLY A 41 17.18 -3.12 10.41
N TRP A 42 16.87 -1.83 10.53
CA TRP A 42 15.88 -1.31 11.47
C TRP A 42 14.58 -0.90 10.78
N LEU A 43 13.45 -1.24 11.41
CA LEU A 43 12.15 -0.72 10.99
C LEU A 43 12.05 0.75 11.38
N ARG A 44 11.59 1.57 10.44
CA ARG A 44 11.18 2.94 10.74
C ARG A 44 9.70 2.98 11.04
N GLU A 45 9.35 3.61 12.15
CA GLU A 45 7.97 3.76 12.61
C GLU A 45 7.40 5.11 12.15
N GLY A 46 6.12 5.12 11.79
CA GLY A 46 5.42 6.33 11.40
C GLY A 46 3.93 6.16 11.53
N LYS A 47 3.21 7.18 11.08
CA LYS A 47 1.74 7.24 11.21
C LYS A 47 1.10 7.51 9.88
N LEU A 48 -0.01 6.83 9.66
CA LEU A 48 -0.95 7.09 8.59
C LEU A 48 -2.22 7.72 9.19
N ILE A 49 -2.65 8.85 8.64
CA ILE A 49 -3.88 9.53 9.03
C ILE A 49 -4.86 9.50 7.85
N VAL A 50 -6.06 8.94 8.07
CA VAL A 50 -7.15 8.83 7.09
C VAL A 50 -8.46 9.17 7.77
N LYS A 51 -9.21 10.16 7.25
CA LYS A 51 -10.51 10.58 7.81
C LYS A 51 -10.46 10.81 9.34
N ASP A 52 -9.41 11.47 9.81
CA ASP A 52 -9.14 11.76 11.23
C ASP A 52 -8.83 10.53 12.12
N GLU A 53 -8.74 9.33 11.55
CA GLU A 53 -8.23 8.14 12.23
C GLU A 53 -6.72 8.01 12.01
N THR A 54 -6.00 7.51 13.02
CA THR A 54 -4.55 7.29 12.99
C THR A 54 -4.24 5.80 13.06
N PHE A 55 -3.26 5.37 12.26
CA PHE A 55 -2.79 3.99 12.15
C PHE A 55 -1.27 3.97 12.24
N GLU A 56 -0.72 2.97 12.92
CA GLU A 56 0.73 2.75 13.03
C GLU A 56 1.23 2.03 11.78
N ILE A 57 2.31 2.55 11.19
CA ILE A 57 2.91 2.00 9.97
C ILE A 57 4.41 1.85 10.15
N VAL A 58 4.98 0.87 9.44
CA VAL A 58 6.43 0.65 9.43
C VAL A 58 7.00 0.57 8.03
N ALA A 59 8.23 1.04 7.85
CA ALA A 59 8.99 0.90 6.61
C ALA A 59 10.30 0.14 6.87
N ALA A 60 10.45 -1.01 6.24
CA ALA A 60 11.66 -1.85 6.33
C ALA A 60 12.78 -1.41 5.38
N HIS A 61 12.51 -0.47 4.46
CA HIS A 61 13.53 0.09 3.57
C HIS A 61 14.11 1.40 4.13
N ASN A 62 15.35 1.69 3.77
CA ASN A 62 16.07 2.86 4.29
C ASN A 62 15.70 4.19 3.58
N TYR A 63 15.06 4.13 2.41
CA TYR A 63 14.69 5.33 1.65
C TYR A 63 13.61 6.15 2.38
N PRO A 64 13.76 7.48 2.51
CA PRO A 64 12.78 8.32 3.17
C PRO A 64 11.43 8.29 2.45
N ILE A 65 10.35 8.35 3.22
CA ILE A 65 8.99 8.59 2.73
C ILE A 65 8.62 9.99 3.24
N PRO A 66 8.71 11.04 2.39
CA PRO A 66 8.42 12.40 2.82
C PRO A 66 7.05 12.51 3.45
N GLU A 67 6.91 13.40 4.43
CA GLU A 67 5.59 13.67 5.01
C GLU A 67 4.68 14.28 3.94
N GLY A 68 3.42 13.85 3.93
CA GLY A 68 2.47 14.34 2.94
C GLY A 68 1.32 13.40 2.69
N THR A 69 0.42 13.85 1.82
CA THR A 69 -0.75 13.08 1.41
C THR A 69 -0.42 12.23 0.19
N TYR A 70 -0.77 10.95 0.27
CA TYR A 70 -0.56 9.96 -0.77
C TYR A 70 -1.88 9.27 -1.13
N THR A 71 -1.94 8.76 -2.35
CA THR A 71 -2.87 7.69 -2.72
C THR A 71 -2.24 6.36 -2.32
N LEU A 72 -3.03 5.47 -1.72
CA LEU A 72 -2.56 4.21 -1.16
C LEU A 72 -3.26 3.03 -1.82
N LEU A 73 -2.48 2.04 -2.26
CA LEU A 73 -2.99 0.76 -2.77
C LEU A 73 -2.58 -0.37 -1.83
N GLY A 74 -3.55 -1.10 -1.27
CA GLY A 74 -3.28 -2.17 -0.30
C GLY A 74 -3.05 -3.52 -0.96
N SER A 75 -2.18 -4.38 -0.43
CA SER A 75 -2.17 -5.80 -0.86
C SER A 75 -3.51 -6.47 -0.55
N ARG A 76 -3.95 -7.42 -1.39
CA ARG A 76 -5.12 -8.23 -1.05
C ARG A 76 -4.80 -9.12 0.16
N PRO A 77 -5.73 -9.30 1.12
CA PRO A 77 -5.49 -10.20 2.23
C PRO A 77 -5.25 -11.62 1.71
N LEU A 78 -4.10 -12.20 2.04
CA LEU A 78 -3.75 -13.57 1.70
C LEU A 78 -4.54 -14.51 2.62
N SER A 79 -5.56 -15.18 2.07
CA SER A 79 -6.20 -16.40 2.61
C SER A 79 -6.91 -16.32 3.98
N PRO A 80 -8.04 -17.03 4.18
CA PRO A 80 -8.71 -17.19 5.48
C PRO A 80 -7.93 -18.05 6.50
N SER A 81 -6.81 -18.66 6.12
CA SER A 81 -5.91 -19.34 7.05
C SER A 81 -5.11 -18.30 7.84
N ARG A 82 -5.65 -17.89 8.99
CA ARG A 82 -5.17 -16.90 9.98
C ARG A 82 -3.68 -17.01 10.43
N GLN A 83 -2.73 -16.94 9.51
CA GLN A 83 -1.32 -16.68 9.78
C GLN A 83 -0.98 -15.46 8.94
N VAL A 84 -1.28 -14.28 9.48
CA VAL A 84 -1.19 -13.05 8.69
C VAL A 84 0.27 -12.66 8.53
N GLN A 85 0.73 -12.78 7.29
CA GLN A 85 1.86 -12.05 6.74
C GLN A 85 1.45 -10.58 6.68
N GLU A 86 2.26 -9.72 7.28
CA GLU A 86 2.30 -8.25 7.16
C GLU A 86 1.45 -7.66 6.02
N GLN A 87 0.58 -6.69 6.31
CA GLN A 87 -0.21 -6.02 5.28
C GLN A 87 0.63 -4.92 4.64
N TYR A 88 0.88 -5.03 3.34
CA TYR A 88 1.64 -4.04 2.58
C TYR A 88 0.73 -2.99 1.95
N TRP A 89 1.22 -1.76 1.88
CA TRP A 89 0.58 -0.64 1.22
C TRP A 89 1.58 0.08 0.32
N VAL A 90 1.18 0.34 -0.92
CA VAL A 90 1.97 1.12 -1.87
C VAL A 90 1.53 2.58 -1.76
N ALA A 91 2.46 3.45 -1.39
CA ALA A 91 2.26 4.89 -1.37
C ALA A 91 2.64 5.49 -2.73
N GLY A 92 1.76 6.31 -3.29
CA GLY A 92 1.99 6.91 -4.59
C GLY A 92 1.16 8.15 -4.84
N LYS A 93 1.24 8.63 -6.09
CA LYS A 93 0.48 9.78 -6.57
C LYS A 93 -0.55 9.33 -7.59
N ARG A 94 -1.80 9.72 -7.38
CA ARG A 94 -2.82 9.69 -8.42
C ARG A 94 -2.48 10.72 -9.50
N LEU A 95 -2.44 10.27 -10.73
CA LEU A 95 -2.26 11.05 -11.95
C LEU A 95 -3.58 11.07 -12.75
N PRO A 96 -3.71 11.95 -13.75
CA PRO A 96 -4.84 11.91 -14.69
C PRO A 96 -5.03 10.51 -15.31
N ASP A 97 -6.23 10.26 -15.83
CA ASP A 97 -6.62 8.98 -16.47
C ASP A 97 -6.51 7.76 -15.53
N ASN A 98 -6.76 7.96 -14.23
CA ASN A 98 -6.65 6.94 -13.18
C ASN A 98 -5.26 6.30 -13.05
N LYS A 99 -4.22 6.95 -13.57
CA LYS A 99 -2.84 6.47 -13.45
C LYS A 99 -2.34 6.63 -12.01
N PHE A 100 -1.44 5.73 -11.61
CA PHE A 100 -0.85 5.72 -10.28
C PHE A 100 0.66 5.54 -10.41
N GLN A 101 1.40 6.54 -9.95
CA GLN A 101 2.84 6.47 -9.86
C GLN A 101 3.23 6.01 -8.46
N LYS A 102 3.89 4.85 -8.38
CA LYS A 102 4.47 4.37 -7.13
C LYS A 102 5.59 5.30 -6.67
N LEU A 103 5.59 5.62 -5.38
CA LEU A 103 6.67 6.38 -4.73
C LEU A 103 7.37 5.56 -3.64
N SER A 104 6.60 4.83 -2.83
CA SER A 104 7.16 4.03 -1.74
C SER A 104 6.25 2.87 -1.33
N VAL A 105 6.65 2.12 -0.30
CA VAL A 105 5.88 1.06 0.32
C VAL A 105 6.02 1.12 1.83
N PHE A 106 4.96 0.84 2.58
CA PHE A 106 5.01 0.63 4.03
C PHE A 106 4.15 -0.57 4.41
N GLN A 107 4.25 -0.98 5.66
CA GLN A 107 3.59 -2.14 6.22
C GLN A 107 2.72 -1.74 7.41
N MET A 108 1.68 -2.53 7.65
CA MET A 108 0.89 -2.52 8.89
C MET A 108 0.95 -3.92 9.49
N ASN A 109 1.32 -3.97 10.77
CA ASN A 109 1.52 -5.21 11.50
C ASN A 109 0.34 -5.55 12.42
N ASP A 110 -0.48 -4.55 12.78
CA ASP A 110 -1.68 -4.74 13.59
C ASP A 110 -2.89 -5.07 12.70
N LEU A 111 -3.52 -6.21 12.98
CA LEU A 111 -4.66 -6.70 12.22
C LEU A 111 -5.93 -5.89 12.41
N GLU A 112 -6.17 -5.41 13.64
CA GLU A 112 -7.35 -4.63 13.97
C GLU A 112 -7.27 -3.27 13.26
N GLU A 113 -6.08 -2.68 13.18
CA GLU A 113 -5.84 -1.46 12.40
C GLU A 113 -6.02 -1.68 10.90
N VAL A 114 -5.55 -2.81 10.37
CA VAL A 114 -5.74 -3.16 8.95
C VAL A 114 -7.22 -3.35 8.61
N GLU A 115 -7.99 -4.00 9.48
CA GLU A 115 -9.44 -4.17 9.30
C GLU A 115 -10.16 -2.83 9.34
N ARG A 116 -9.87 -1.99 10.34
CA ARG A 116 -10.43 -0.63 10.42
C ARG A 116 -10.09 0.22 9.18
N LEU A 117 -8.85 0.15 8.70
CA LEU A 117 -8.44 0.90 7.50
C LEU A 117 -9.14 0.41 6.23
N LYS A 118 -9.45 -0.90 6.14
CA LYS A 118 -10.23 -1.46 5.03
C LYS A 118 -11.64 -0.91 4.98
N ASP A 119 -12.28 -0.70 6.13
CA ASP A 119 -13.61 -0.09 6.20
C ASP A 119 -13.61 1.36 5.68
N LEU A 120 -12.45 2.02 5.66
CA LEU A 120 -12.29 3.36 5.10
C LEU A 120 -12.01 3.36 3.59
N CYS A 121 -11.68 2.21 2.99
CA CYS A 121 -11.45 2.07 1.56
C CYS A 121 -12.76 2.23 0.78
N ASN A 122 -12.70 2.79 -0.43
CA ASN A 122 -13.89 2.92 -1.26
C ASN A 122 -14.39 1.54 -1.71
N GLU A 123 -15.68 1.24 -1.50
CA GLU A 123 -16.32 -0.03 -1.86
C GLU A 123 -16.37 -0.30 -3.38
N ASN A 124 -16.02 0.68 -4.22
CA ASN A 124 -15.98 0.54 -5.67
C ASN A 124 -14.58 0.91 -6.19
N PRO A 125 -13.65 -0.06 -6.33
CA PRO A 125 -12.28 0.23 -6.74
C PRO A 125 -12.28 0.78 -8.17
N SER A 126 -11.93 2.06 -8.29
CA SER A 126 -11.64 2.66 -9.59
C SER A 126 -10.48 1.90 -10.21
N ARG A 127 -10.64 1.42 -11.45
CA ARG A 127 -9.55 0.75 -12.18
C ARG A 127 -8.33 1.67 -12.17
N THR A 128 -7.26 1.22 -11.53
CA THR A 128 -6.05 2.01 -11.38
C THR A 128 -5.00 1.51 -12.35
N ILE A 129 -4.53 2.39 -13.22
CA ILE A 129 -3.48 2.08 -14.19
C ILE A 129 -2.14 2.31 -13.50
N LEU A 130 -1.30 1.29 -13.43
CA LEU A 130 0.05 1.41 -12.87
C LEU A 130 0.99 1.96 -13.94
N VAL A 131 1.79 2.97 -13.58
CA VAL A 131 2.77 3.62 -14.47
C VAL A 131 4.14 3.79 -13.81
#